data_AF-A0A2M4C1D3-F1
#
_entry.id   AF-A0A2M4C1D3-F1
#
_cell.length_a   1.000
_cell.length_b   1.000
_cell.length_c   1.000
_cell.angle_alpha   90.00
_cell.angle_beta   90.00
_cell.angle_gamma   90.00
#
_symmetry.space_group_name_H-M   'P 1'
#
loop_
_entity.id
_entity.type
_entity.pdbx_description
1 polymer ?
#
loop_
_entity_poly.entity_id
_entity_poly.type
_entity_poly.pdbx_seq_one_letter_code
_entity_poly.pdbx_strand_id
1 'polypeptide(L)'
;MNARSQTFDLRMEGRQVDEAVSSIFQTILFHRSLGKFMYTGEAMYSIGTIGYHDVDCDFIDFTYVCCTSPSLDQRLRREIGNFSRQLRSNDSGGTGQISLEFFQRKKTRWPFQTDCIPWEVWTIRLELLTLTNEDDRLVCRERVGDMLFQFKYSTAGPTGTSVGNTMKKLF
;
A
#
# COMPACT_ATOMS: atom_id res chain seq x y z
N MET A 1 18.19 6.50 12.60
CA MET A 1 17.11 7.26 11.95
C MET A 1 15.82 6.86 12.63
N ASN A 2 14.95 7.81 12.97
CA ASN A 2 13.64 7.50 13.52
C ASN A 2 12.75 6.96 12.39
N ALA A 3 12.08 5.83 12.61
CA ALA A 3 11.11 5.30 11.65
C ALA A 3 9.95 6.29 11.48
N ARG A 4 9.50 6.49 10.24
CA ARG A 4 8.27 7.25 9.97
C ARG A 4 7.09 6.30 10.03
N SER A 5 6.11 6.61 10.87
CA SER A 5 4.92 5.77 11.04
C SER A 5 3.66 6.56 10.69
N GLN A 6 2.77 5.95 9.91
CA GLN A 6 1.48 6.50 9.53
C GLN A 6 0.39 5.48 9.83
N THR A 7 -0.73 5.93 10.39
CA THR A 7 -1.86 5.08 10.73
C THR A 7 -3.13 5.65 10.11
N PHE A 8 -3.93 4.78 9.50
CA PHE A 8 -5.19 5.11 8.87
C PHE A 8 -6.29 4.28 9.50
N ASP A 9 -7.30 4.94 10.06
CA ASP A 9 -8.47 4.29 10.64
C ASP A 9 -9.61 4.29 9.61
N LEU A 10 -10.08 3.10 9.23
CA LEU A 10 -11.10 2.93 8.21
C LEU A 10 -12.29 2.11 8.73
N ARG A 11 -13.48 2.47 8.26
CA ARG A 11 -14.73 1.75 8.54
C ARG A 11 -15.40 1.39 7.23
N MET A 12 -15.70 0.10 7.02
CA MET A 12 -16.24 -0.39 5.75
C MET A 12 -16.98 -1.72 5.90
N GLU A 13 -17.68 -2.14 4.85
CA GLU A 13 -18.29 -3.47 4.80
C GLU A 13 -17.22 -4.55 4.54
N GLY A 14 -17.44 -5.76 5.06
CA GLY A 14 -16.48 -6.86 4.97
C GLY A 14 -16.01 -7.19 3.55
N ARG A 15 -16.85 -7.03 2.52
CA ARG A 15 -16.48 -7.31 1.12
C ARG A 15 -15.51 -6.28 0.50
N GLN A 16 -15.44 -5.08 1.08
CA GLN A 16 -14.59 -3.98 0.58
C GLN A 16 -13.14 -4.08 1.09
N VAL A 17 -12.89 -4.88 2.14
CA VAL A 17 -11.60 -4.94 2.84
C VAL A 17 -10.45 -5.29 1.90
N ASP A 18 -10.63 -6.34 1.08
CA ASP A 18 -9.58 -6.84 0.22
C ASP A 18 -9.16 -5.77 -0.82
N GLU A 19 -10.11 -5.04 -1.39
CA GLU A 19 -9.87 -3.97 -2.36
C GLU A 19 -9.31 -2.70 -1.72
N ALA A 20 -9.84 -2.28 -0.57
CA ALA A 20 -9.37 -1.08 0.12
C ALA A 20 -7.91 -1.26 0.58
N VAL A 21 -7.58 -2.38 1.20
CA VAL A 21 -6.20 -2.65 1.65
C VAL A 21 -5.26 -2.84 0.46
N SER A 22 -5.70 -3.54 -0.60
CA SER A 22 -4.89 -3.71 -1.81
C SER A 22 -4.58 -2.37 -2.47
N SER A 23 -5.58 -1.49 -2.61
CA SER A 23 -5.40 -0.20 -3.25
C SER A 23 -4.42 0.70 -2.48
N ILE A 24 -4.48 0.71 -1.16
CA ILE A 24 -3.55 1.45 -0.29
C ILE A 24 -2.13 0.89 -0.40
N PHE A 25 -1.95 -0.41 -0.16
CA PHE A 25 -0.62 -1.03 -0.15
C PHE A 25 0.04 -1.03 -1.53
N GLN A 26 -0.72 -1.28 -2.60
CA GLN A 26 -0.18 -1.23 -3.97
C GLN A 26 0.21 0.20 -4.36
N THR A 27 -0.56 1.21 -3.95
CA THR A 27 -0.18 2.62 -4.17
C THR A 27 1.11 2.98 -3.43
N ILE A 28 1.25 2.56 -2.16
CA ILE A 28 2.48 2.79 -1.39
C ILE A 28 3.66 2.09 -2.06
N LEU A 29 3.50 0.82 -2.44
CA LEU A 29 4.55 0.04 -3.09
C LEU A 29 4.92 0.61 -4.45
N PHE A 30 3.97 1.16 -5.20
CA PHE A 30 4.23 1.85 -6.46
C PHE A 30 5.18 3.04 -6.25
N HIS A 31 4.96 3.84 -5.20
CA HIS A 31 5.83 4.98 -4.85
C HIS A 31 7.14 4.60 -4.14
N ARG A 32 7.36 3.31 -3.82
CA ARG A 32 8.53 2.82 -3.08
C ARG A 32 9.31 1.73 -3.82
N SER A 33 8.84 1.32 -4.99
CA SER A 33 9.51 0.35 -5.84
C SER A 33 10.41 1.06 -6.85
N LEU A 34 11.55 0.44 -7.12
CA LEU A 34 12.47 0.84 -8.19
C LEU A 34 12.59 -0.29 -9.20
N GLY A 35 13.02 0.05 -10.42
CA GLY A 35 13.38 -0.95 -11.41
C GLY A 35 14.52 -1.84 -10.92
N LYS A 36 14.68 -2.99 -11.59
CA LYS A 36 15.75 -3.91 -11.25
C LYS A 36 17.11 -3.26 -11.55
N PHE A 37 17.99 -3.28 -10.55
CA PHE A 37 19.36 -2.82 -10.68
C PHE A 37 20.19 -3.90 -11.37
N MET A 38 20.86 -3.52 -12.45
CA MET A 38 21.80 -4.37 -13.17
C MET A 38 23.19 -3.78 -13.02
N TYR A 39 24.05 -4.47 -12.25
CA TYR A 39 25.40 -4.03 -11.96
C TYR A 39 26.37 -4.58 -13.01
N THR A 40 27.17 -3.70 -13.62
CA THR A 40 28.16 -4.05 -14.64
C THR A 40 29.54 -3.55 -14.17
N GLY A 41 30.33 -4.43 -13.53
CA GLY A 41 31.71 -4.09 -13.12
C GLY A 41 31.83 -2.97 -12.08
N GLU A 42 32.99 -2.29 -12.06
CA GLU A 42 33.52 -1.40 -11.00
C GLU A 42 32.68 -0.13 -10.69
N ALA A 43 31.43 -0.30 -10.27
CA ALA A 43 30.48 0.74 -9.84
C ALA A 43 29.56 1.35 -10.90
N MET A 44 29.44 0.76 -12.09
CA MET A 44 28.35 1.11 -13.01
C MET A 44 27.12 0.25 -12.73
N TYR A 45 25.95 0.88 -12.74
CA TYR A 45 24.67 0.20 -12.71
C TYR A 45 23.68 0.87 -13.67
N SER A 46 22.75 0.08 -14.17
CA SER A 46 21.54 0.57 -14.83
C SER A 46 20.32 0.16 -14.01
N ILE A 47 19.24 0.93 -14.12
CA ILE A 47 17.97 0.64 -13.48
C ILE A 47 16.96 0.37 -14.59
N GLY A 48 16.31 -0.80 -14.54
CA GLY A 48 15.24 -1.14 -15.46
C GLY A 48 14.00 -0.27 -15.28
N THR A 49 13.01 -0.41 -16.17
CA THR A 49 11.71 0.26 -16.03
C THR A 49 10.74 -0.61 -15.22
N ILE A 50 9.89 0.03 -14.42
CA ILE A 50 8.74 -0.64 -13.77
C ILE A 50 7.52 -0.45 -14.67
N GLY A 51 6.94 -1.56 -15.15
CA GLY A 51 5.62 -1.53 -15.77
C GLY A 51 4.53 -1.32 -14.73
N TYR A 52 3.39 -0.78 -15.13
CA TYR A 52 2.23 -0.56 -14.25
C TYR A 52 0.93 -0.74 -15.03
N HIS A 53 -0.16 -0.95 -14.29
CA HIS A 53 -1.51 -1.02 -14.83
C HIS A 53 -2.52 -0.53 -13.79
N ASP A 54 -3.68 -0.11 -14.29
CA ASP A 54 -4.84 0.24 -13.47
C ASP A 54 -5.61 -1.02 -13.05
N VAL A 55 -6.17 -0.98 -11.84
CA VAL A 55 -7.04 -2.02 -11.29
C VAL A 55 -8.31 -1.36 -10.78
N ASP A 56 -9.44 -1.74 -11.39
CA ASP A 56 -10.77 -1.31 -10.98
C ASP A 56 -11.26 -2.16 -9.81
N CYS A 57 -11.89 -1.51 -8.83
CA CYS A 57 -12.56 -2.17 -7.72
C CYS A 57 -14.01 -2.51 -8.07
N ASP A 58 -14.47 -3.69 -7.67
CA ASP A 58 -15.84 -4.16 -7.88
C ASP A 58 -16.79 -3.66 -6.78
N PHE A 59 -16.30 -3.54 -5.53
CA PHE A 59 -17.09 -3.20 -4.34
C PHE A 59 -16.88 -1.77 -3.83
N ILE A 60 -16.00 -1.01 -4.48
CA ILE A 60 -15.67 0.38 -4.17
C ILE A 60 -15.64 1.16 -5.48
N ASP A 61 -16.16 2.38 -5.51
CA ASP A 61 -16.01 3.27 -6.68
C ASP A 61 -14.60 3.87 -6.71
N PHE A 62 -13.61 3.04 -7.05
CA PHE A 62 -12.21 3.42 -7.03
C PHE A 62 -11.38 2.60 -8.02
N THR A 63 -10.36 3.23 -8.58
CA THR A 63 -9.34 2.61 -9.44
C THR A 63 -7.96 2.98 -8.91
N TYR A 64 -7.07 2.00 -8.77
CA TYR A 64 -5.71 2.21 -8.29
C TYR A 64 -4.66 1.70 -9.28
N VAL A 65 -3.44 2.24 -9.17
CA VAL A 65 -2.30 1.84 -10.00
C VAL A 65 -1.44 0.86 -9.20
N CYS A 66 -0.96 -0.21 -9.83
CA CYS A 66 0.01 -1.10 -9.21
C CYS A 66 1.17 -1.44 -10.16
N CYS A 67 2.31 -1.84 -9.57
CA CYS A 67 3.44 -2.33 -10.33
C CYS A 67 3.11 -3.67 -11.00
N THR A 68 3.56 -3.86 -12.23
CA THR A 68 3.44 -5.12 -12.96
C THR A 68 4.45 -6.13 -12.40
N SER A 69 4.08 -6.77 -11.29
CA SER A 69 4.89 -7.76 -10.59
C SER A 69 4.01 -8.88 -10.05
N PRO A 70 3.83 -9.98 -10.80
CA PRO A 70 2.91 -11.06 -10.42
C PRO A 70 3.23 -11.70 -9.07
N SER A 71 4.52 -11.84 -8.73
CA SER A 71 4.94 -12.43 -7.46
C SER A 71 4.66 -11.52 -6.26
N LEU A 72 4.79 -10.19 -6.44
CA LEU A 72 4.42 -9.22 -5.41
C LEU A 72 2.90 -9.20 -5.20
N ASP A 73 2.15 -9.13 -6.30
CA ASP A 73 0.68 -9.10 -6.27
C ASP A 73 0.11 -10.37 -5.62
N GLN A 74 0.58 -11.55 -6.01
CA GLN A 74 0.16 -12.81 -5.40
C GLN A 74 0.47 -12.86 -3.90
N ARG A 75 1.62 -12.34 -3.47
CA ARG A 75 1.99 -12.30 -2.06
C ARG A 75 1.08 -11.36 -1.28
N LEU A 76 0.85 -10.14 -1.77
CA LEU A 76 -0.04 -9.17 -1.14
C LEU A 76 -1.46 -9.70 -1.03
N ARG A 77 -2.04 -10.18 -2.13
CA ARG A 77 -3.40 -10.76 -2.14
C ARG A 77 -3.56 -11.88 -1.12
N ARG A 78 -2.54 -12.73 -0.96
CA ARG A 78 -2.58 -13.80 0.03
C ARG A 78 -2.57 -13.26 1.47
N GLU A 79 -1.67 -12.34 1.81
CA GLU A 79 -1.60 -11.80 3.17
C GLU A 79 -2.85 -10.98 3.50
N ILE A 80 -3.33 -10.17 2.56
CA ILE A 80 -4.57 -9.38 2.68
C ILE A 80 -5.77 -10.31 2.82
N GLY A 81 -5.91 -11.32 1.97
CA GLY A 81 -7.01 -12.29 2.05
C GLY A 81 -6.99 -13.12 3.33
N ASN A 82 -5.81 -13.43 3.89
CA ASN A 82 -5.70 -14.06 5.21
C ASN A 82 -6.20 -13.13 6.31
N PHE A 83 -5.73 -11.89 6.32
CA PHE A 83 -6.16 -10.87 7.27
C PHE A 83 -7.67 -10.62 7.18
N SER A 84 -8.19 -10.44 5.97
CA SER A 84 -9.59 -10.16 5.68
C SER A 84 -10.51 -11.30 6.15
N ARG A 85 -10.10 -12.57 5.98
CA ARG A 85 -10.82 -13.72 6.55
C ARG A 85 -10.81 -13.74 8.07
N GLN A 86 -9.68 -13.44 8.71
CA GLN A 86 -9.60 -13.35 10.17
C GLN A 86 -10.45 -12.21 10.72
N LEU A 87 -10.41 -11.04 10.08
CA LEU A 87 -11.21 -9.87 10.44
C LEU A 87 -12.72 -10.10 10.31
N ARG A 88 -13.14 -10.97 9.40
CA ARG A 88 -14.55 -11.37 9.24
C ARG A 88 -14.96 -12.54 10.13
N SER A 89 -14.01 -13.15 10.86
CA SER A 89 -14.33 -14.24 11.78
C SER A 89 -14.95 -13.69 13.07
N ASN A 90 -15.83 -14.46 13.69
CA ASN A 90 -16.55 -14.06 14.90
C ASN A 90 -15.59 -13.73 16.07
N ASP A 91 -14.38 -14.27 16.06
CA ASP A 91 -13.39 -14.10 17.13
C ASP A 91 -12.73 -12.71 17.13
N SER A 92 -12.78 -11.98 16.00
CA SER A 92 -12.12 -10.68 15.83
C SER A 92 -12.93 -9.49 16.39
N GLY A 93 -14.21 -9.69 16.71
CA GLY A 93 -15.12 -8.59 17.04
C GLY A 93 -15.31 -7.58 15.91
N GLY A 94 -14.95 -7.92 14.67
CA GLY A 94 -15.03 -7.04 13.52
C GLY A 94 -13.98 -5.94 13.49
N THR A 95 -12.92 -6.01 14.31
CA THR A 95 -11.84 -5.01 14.32
C THR A 95 -10.47 -5.66 14.14
N GLY A 96 -9.54 -4.94 13.51
CA GLY A 96 -8.19 -5.45 13.30
C GLY A 96 -7.27 -4.44 12.66
N GLN A 97 -6.00 -4.80 12.50
CA GLN A 97 -5.02 -3.97 11.80
C GLN A 97 -4.06 -4.79 10.97
N ILE A 98 -3.58 -4.20 9.88
CA ILE A 98 -2.54 -4.75 9.02
C ILE A 98 -1.52 -3.65 8.70
N SER A 99 -0.24 -4.02 8.64
CA SER A 99 0.84 -3.06 8.41
C SER A 99 1.73 -3.46 7.24
N LEU A 100 2.19 -2.46 6.50
CA LEU A 100 3.24 -2.56 5.49
C LEU A 100 4.49 -1.86 6.02
N GLU A 101 5.59 -2.60 6.13
CA GLU A 101 6.84 -2.12 6.73
C GLU A 101 7.99 -2.17 5.73
N PHE A 102 8.69 -1.05 5.58
CA PHE A 102 9.97 -0.98 4.90
C PHE A 102 11.09 -0.97 5.93
N PHE A 103 12.02 -1.91 5.77
CA PHE A 103 13.16 -2.06 6.68
C PHE A 103 14.46 -2.21 5.93
N GLN A 104 15.55 -1.80 6.59
CA GLN A 104 16.90 -2.10 6.15
C GLN A 104 17.47 -3.24 6.98
N ARG A 105 18.04 -4.25 6.31
CA ARG A 105 18.81 -5.30 6.98
C ARG A 105 20.20 -4.77 7.29
N LYS A 106 20.53 -4.65 8.58
CA LYS A 106 21.89 -4.34 9.01
C LYS A 106 22.67 -5.64 9.17
N LYS A 107 23.67 -5.86 8.32
CA LYS A 107 24.62 -6.96 8.52
C LYS A 107 25.53 -6.61 9.70
N THR A 108 25.20 -7.10 10.88
CA THR A 108 26.05 -6.96 12.07
C THR A 108 27.22 -7.95 11.97
N ARG A 109 28.42 -7.56 12.41
CA ARG A 109 29.55 -8.50 12.52
C ARG A 109 29.21 -9.58 13.55
N TRP A 110 29.61 -10.81 13.25
CA TRP A 110 29.52 -11.94 14.17
C TRP A 110 30.09 -11.57 15.56
N PRO A 111 29.44 -11.93 16.67
CA PRO A 111 28.34 -12.90 16.81
C PRO A 111 26.93 -12.29 16.98
N PHE A 112 26.68 -11.04 16.55
CA PHE A 112 25.38 -10.39 16.78
C PHE A 112 24.32 -10.73 15.72
N GLN A 113 23.05 -10.68 16.13
CA GLN A 113 21.90 -10.93 15.25
C GLN A 113 21.80 -9.89 14.13
N THR A 114 21.22 -10.31 13.00
CA THR A 114 20.91 -9.42 11.87
C THR A 114 19.68 -8.61 12.24
N ASP A 115 19.85 -7.33 12.54
CA ASP A 115 18.72 -6.46 12.88
C ASP A 115 18.01 -5.98 11.61
N CYS A 116 16.67 -6.03 11.64
CA CYS A 116 15.82 -5.37 10.66
C CYS A 116 15.39 -4.04 11.26
N ILE A 117 15.90 -2.93 10.71
CA ILE A 117 15.60 -1.59 11.22
C ILE A 117 14.53 -0.98 10.32
N PRO A 118 13.27 -0.85 10.78
CA PRO A 118 12.23 -0.20 10.00
C PRO A 118 12.56 1.27 9.82
N TRP A 119 12.32 1.79 8.63
CA TRP A 119 12.45 3.22 8.34
C TRP A 119 11.12 3.86 7.94
N GLU A 120 10.14 3.05 7.51
CA GLU A 120 8.79 3.50 7.19
C GLU A 120 7.76 2.40 7.50
N VAL A 121 6.67 2.75 8.18
CA VAL A 121 5.58 1.85 8.59
C VAL A 121 4.24 2.48 8.25
N TRP A 122 3.40 1.73 7.53
CA TRP A 122 2.04 2.11 7.17
C TRP A 122 1.06 1.13 7.79
N THR A 123 0.24 1.59 8.74
CA THR A 123 -0.74 0.75 9.44
C THR A 123 -2.15 1.14 9.03
N ILE A 124 -2.94 0.16 8.63
CA ILE A 124 -4.37 0.32 8.38
C ILE A 124 -5.11 -0.37 9.52
N ARG A 125 -5.91 0.40 10.25
CA ARG A 125 -6.83 -0.09 11.28
C ARG A 125 -8.22 -0.12 10.69
N LEU A 126 -8.92 -1.23 10.90
CA LEU A 126 -10.19 -1.53 10.27
C LEU A 126 -11.22 -1.92 11.29
N GLU A 127 -12.43 -1.39 11.10
CA GLU A 127 -13.64 -1.77 11.81
C GLU A 127 -14.74 -2.09 10.78
N LEU A 128 -15.31 -3.29 10.89
CA LEU A 128 -16.35 -3.79 10.00
C LEU A 128 -17.72 -3.23 10.36
N LEU A 129 -18.39 -2.67 9.36
CA LEU A 129 -19.78 -2.25 9.46
C LEU A 129 -20.71 -3.40 9.12
N THR A 130 -21.79 -3.53 9.89
CA THR A 130 -22.92 -4.41 9.56
C THR A 130 -23.98 -3.57 8.84
N LEU A 131 -24.07 -3.72 7.53
CA LEU A 131 -25.06 -3.03 6.70
C LEU A 131 -26.19 -3.99 6.33
N THR A 132 -27.43 -3.54 6.46
CA THR A 132 -28.63 -4.40 6.34
C THR A 132 -29.46 -4.15 5.08
N ASN A 133 -29.22 -3.05 4.36
CA ASN A 133 -29.92 -2.67 3.14
C ASN A 133 -28.95 -2.20 2.04
N GLU A 134 -29.43 -2.16 0.80
CA GLU A 134 -28.61 -1.76 -0.36
C GLU A 134 -28.31 -0.26 -0.42
N ASP A 135 -29.20 0.59 0.08
CA ASP A 135 -28.99 2.05 0.07
C ASP A 135 -27.78 2.43 0.94
N ASP A 136 -27.69 1.87 2.15
CA ASP A 136 -26.54 2.04 3.05
C ASP A 136 -25.26 1.48 2.42
N ARG A 137 -25.35 0.40 1.63
CA ARG A 137 -24.22 -0.18 0.90
C ARG A 137 -23.72 0.74 -0.20
N LEU A 138 -24.61 1.39 -0.94
CA LEU A 138 -24.25 2.37 -1.97
C LEU A 138 -23.58 3.60 -1.35
N VAL A 139 -24.14 4.14 -0.26
CA VAL A 139 -23.53 5.26 0.47
C VAL A 139 -22.17 4.86 1.04
N CYS A 140 -22.02 3.64 1.57
CA CYS A 140 -20.74 3.15 2.06
C CYS A 140 -19.71 3.01 0.93
N ARG A 141 -20.11 2.50 -0.24
CA ARG A 141 -19.28 2.37 -1.44
C ARG A 141 -18.68 3.70 -1.89
N GLU A 142 -19.50 4.74 -2.00
CA GLU A 142 -19.06 6.10 -2.38
C GLU A 142 -18.12 6.68 -1.31
N ARG A 143 -18.51 6.61 -0.04
CA ARG A 143 -17.72 7.14 1.08
C ARG A 143 -16.33 6.49 1.18
N VAL A 144 -16.24 5.18 0.96
CA VAL A 144 -14.95 4.47 0.95
C VAL A 144 -14.11 4.90 -0.26
N GLY A 145 -14.73 5.09 -1.43
CA GLY A 145 -14.06 5.64 -2.61
C GLY A 145 -13.43 7.01 -2.36
N ASP A 146 -14.20 7.95 -1.80
CA ASP A 146 -13.72 9.30 -1.47
C ASP A 146 -12.54 9.29 -0.49
N MET A 147 -12.63 8.45 0.53
CA MET A 147 -11.57 8.27 1.52
C MET A 147 -10.28 7.74 0.87
N LEU A 148 -10.37 6.77 -0.03
CA LEU A 148 -9.21 6.24 -0.77
C LEU A 148 -8.63 7.28 -1.73
N PHE A 149 -9.48 8.12 -2.33
CA PHE A 149 -9.03 9.25 -3.16
C PHE A 149 -8.23 10.27 -2.34
N GLN A 150 -8.73 10.63 -1.14
CA GLN A 150 -8.01 11.51 -0.22
C GLN A 150 -6.67 10.91 0.24
N PHE A 151 -6.63 9.60 0.51
CA PHE A 151 -5.40 8.88 0.81
C PHE A 151 -4.39 8.98 -0.34
N LYS A 152 -4.83 8.72 -1.57
CA LYS A 152 -3.99 8.84 -2.75
C LYS A 152 -3.45 10.26 -2.89
N TYR A 153 -4.30 11.27 -2.68
CA TYR A 153 -3.89 12.67 -2.75
C TYR A 153 -2.88 13.05 -1.67
N SER A 154 -3.02 12.57 -0.44
CA SER A 154 -2.06 12.87 0.64
C SER A 154 -0.72 12.16 0.46
N THR A 155 -0.72 10.97 -0.15
CA THR A 155 0.48 10.14 -0.35
C THR A 155 1.23 10.48 -1.64
N ALA A 156 0.51 10.87 -2.70
CA ALA A 156 1.04 11.10 -4.05
C ALA A 156 0.90 12.56 -4.53
N GLY A 157 0.13 13.39 -3.83
CA GLY A 157 -0.05 14.80 -4.17
C GLY A 157 1.28 15.56 -4.12
N PRO A 158 1.41 16.69 -4.82
CA PRO A 158 2.63 17.48 -4.81
C PRO A 158 2.94 17.89 -3.37
N THR A 159 3.91 17.21 -2.76
CA THR A 159 4.74 17.88 -1.77
C THR A 159 5.27 19.12 -2.49
N GLY A 160 5.10 20.31 -1.91
CA GLY A 160 5.43 21.61 -2.53
C GLY A 160 6.91 21.80 -2.93
N THR A 161 7.67 20.72 -3.02
CA THR A 161 9.10 20.64 -3.33
C THR A 161 9.43 19.71 -4.52
N SER A 162 8.48 18.97 -5.12
CA SER A 162 8.81 17.96 -6.14
C SER A 162 8.53 18.32 -7.61
N VAL A 163 7.95 19.49 -7.93
CA VAL A 163 7.68 19.88 -9.34
C VAL A 163 8.84 20.71 -9.94
N GLY A 164 9.94 20.91 -9.22
CA GLY A 164 10.93 21.94 -9.57
C GLY A 164 12.14 21.57 -10.45
N ASN A 165 12.57 20.30 -10.56
CA ASN A 165 13.95 20.04 -11.02
C ASN A 165 14.14 19.01 -12.15
N THR A 166 13.10 18.54 -12.84
CA THR A 166 13.29 17.59 -13.96
C THR A 166 12.52 17.95 -15.24
N MET A 167 12.25 19.24 -15.45
CA MET A 167 12.03 19.78 -16.79
C MET A 167 13.03 20.89 -17.08
N LYS A 168 14.28 20.51 -17.37
CA LYS A 168 15.10 21.34 -18.24
C LYS A 168 14.60 21.09 -19.67
N LYS A 169 13.89 22.09 -20.18
CA LYS A 169 13.43 22.21 -21.56
C LYS A 169 14.54 21.79 -22.52
N LEU A 170 14.24 20.84 -23.39
CA LEU A 170 14.89 20.70 -24.68
C LEU A 170 14.13 21.60 -25.66
N PHE A 171 14.64 22.82 -25.85
CA PHE A 171 14.60 23.58 -27.09
C PHE A 171 15.83 24.47 -27.11
#